data_AF-A0A970PNJ6-F1
#
_entry.id   AF-A0A970PNJ6-F1
#
_cell.length_a   1.000
_cell.length_b   1.000
_cell.length_c   1.000
_cell.angle_alpha   90.00
_cell.angle_beta   90.00
_cell.angle_gamma   90.00
#
_symmetry.space_group_name_H-M   'P 1'
#
loop_
_entity.id
_entity.type
_entity.pdbx_description
1 polymer ?
#
loop_
_entity_poly.entity_id
_entity_poly.type
_entity_poly.pdbx_seq_one_letter_code
_entity_poly.pdbx_strand_id
1 'polypeptide(L)' 'MMKKSFLTLVALMMTVMMFATAYQIGSGRFSTAAFPFNGLYDYSWSRMIYTSEQINTAGLVGPSEI' A
#
# COMPACT_ATOMS: atom_id res chain seq x y z
N MET A 1 -21.78 29.84 -11.74
CA MET A 1 -21.26 29.51 -10.39
C MET A 1 -20.82 28.06 -10.26
N MET A 2 -21.50 27.09 -10.89
CA MET A 2 -21.21 25.63 -10.78
C MET A 2 -19.83 25.17 -11.29
N LYS A 3 -19.25 25.82 -12.31
CA LYS A 3 -17.94 25.45 -12.86
C LYS A 3 -16.78 25.59 -11.86
N LYS A 4 -16.82 26.64 -11.01
CA LYS A 4 -15.77 26.89 -10.01
C LYS A 4 -15.85 25.87 -8.89
N SER A 5 -17.06 25.62 -8.37
CA SER A 5 -17.29 24.60 -7.33
C SER A 5 -16.95 23.18 -7.81
N PHE A 6 -17.25 22.85 -9.07
CA PHE A 6 -16.85 21.58 -9.68
C PHE A 6 -15.32 21.46 -9.79
N LEU A 7 -14.63 22.53 -10.20
CA LEU A 7 -13.16 22.55 -10.23
C LEU A 7 -12.56 22.34 -8.83
N THR A 8 -13.14 22.96 -7.80
CA THR A 8 -12.71 22.78 -6.42
C THR A 8 -12.90 21.35 -5.94
N LEU A 9 -14.01 20.70 -6.30
CA LEU A 9 -14.27 19.30 -5.95
C LEU A 9 -13.24 18.35 -6.60
N VAL A 10 -12.95 18.55 -7.89
CA VAL A 10 -11.95 17.74 -8.62
C VAL A 10 -10.55 17.96 -8.05
N ALA A 11 -10.18 19.21 -7.75
CA ALA A 11 -8.90 19.51 -7.11
C ALA A 11 -8.77 18.83 -5.73
N LEU A 12 -9.83 18.85 -4.92
CA LEU A 12 -9.86 18.17 -3.62
C LEU A 12 -9.68 16.65 -3.78
N MET A 13 -10.38 16.03 -4.74
CA MET A 13 -10.24 14.58 -5.00
C MET A 13 -8.82 14.20 -5.43
N MET A 14 -8.12 15.04 -6.19
CA MET A 14 -6.73 14.79 -6.58
C MET A 14 -5.76 14.81 -5.40
N THR A 15 -6.03 15.60 -4.35
CA THR A 15 -5.16 15.66 -3.15
C THR A 15 -5.22 14.40 -2.28
N VAL A 16 -6.32 13.64 -2.34
CA VAL A 16 -6.50 12.42 -1.52
C VAL A 16 -5.52 11.31 -1.92
N MET A 17 -5.07 11.30 -3.18
CA MET A 17 -4.15 10.28 -3.71
C MET A 17 -2.68 10.53 -3.32
N MET A 18 -2.34 11.71 -2.77
CA MET A 18 -0.94 12.10 -2.49
C MET A 18 -0.36 11.50 -1.21
N PHE A 19 -1.18 10.85 -0.38
CA PHE A 19 -0.78 10.33 0.94
C PHE A 19 -0.69 8.79 0.99
N ALA A 20 -0.85 8.11 -0.15
CA ALA A 20 -0.70 6.66 -0.22
C ALA A 20 0.79 6.29 -0.25
N THR A 21 1.32 5.77 0.86
CA THR A 21 2.68 5.22 0.93
C THR A 21 2.62 3.70 0.81
N ALA A 22 3.59 3.10 0.12
CA ALA A 22 3.75 1.67 0.04
C ALA A 22 5.07 1.29 0.74
N TYR A 23 4.99 0.37 1.69
CA TYR A 23 6.16 -0.13 2.42
C TYR A 23 6.55 -1.48 1.86
N GLN A 24 7.76 -1.57 1.29
CA GLN A 24 8.28 -2.84 0.81
C GLN A 24 8.94 -3.59 1.97
N ILE A 25 8.31 -4.69 2.40
CA ILE A 25 8.92 -5.62 3.36
C ILE A 25 9.69 -6.69 2.57
N GLY A 26 11.00 -6.78 2.77
CA GLY A 26 11.87 -7.76 2.10
C GLY A 26 12.55 -7.26 0.82
N SER A 27 13.19 -8.17 0.08
CA SER A 27 14.14 -7.84 -1.00
C SER A 27 13.52 -7.57 -2.38
N GLY A 28 12.20 -7.74 -2.55
CA GLY A 28 11.50 -7.42 -3.79
C GLY A 28 11.94 -8.22 -5.03
N ARG A 29 12.74 -9.29 -4.87
CA ARG A 29 13.18 -10.13 -5.99
C ARG A 29 12.02 -10.99 -6.47
N PHE A 30 11.81 -11.05 -7.79
CA PHE A 30 10.79 -11.89 -8.45
C PHE A 30 10.80 -13.38 -8.04
N SER A 31 11.87 -13.89 -7.42
CA SER A 31 11.90 -15.23 -6.83
C SER A 31 11.01 -15.38 -5.58
N THR A 32 10.57 -14.29 -4.95
CA THR A 32 9.57 -14.31 -3.87
C THR A 32 8.14 -14.30 -4.40
N ALA A 33 7.92 -14.37 -5.72
CA ALA A 33 6.57 -14.54 -6.29
C ALA A 33 5.87 -15.80 -5.76
N ALA A 34 6.59 -16.78 -5.20
CA ALA A 34 5.97 -17.95 -4.56
C ALA A 34 5.55 -17.70 -3.11
N PHE A 35 5.99 -16.61 -2.47
CA PHE A 35 5.77 -16.37 -1.05
C PHE A 35 5.05 -15.05 -0.82
N PRO A 36 3.83 -15.09 -0.28
CA PRO A 36 3.07 -16.24 0.21
C PRO A 36 2.16 -16.85 -0.88
N PHE A 37 2.05 -16.21 -2.05
CA PHE A 37 1.33 -16.74 -3.21
C PHE A 37 1.84 -16.14 -4.52
N ASN A 38 1.72 -16.96 -5.56
CA ASN A 38 1.96 -16.57 -6.93
C ASN A 38 0.72 -15.88 -7.52
N GLY A 39 0.84 -14.58 -7.80
CA GLY A 39 -0.21 -13.76 -8.39
C GLY A 39 -0.63 -14.16 -9.81
N LEU A 40 0.02 -15.16 -10.42
CA LEU A 40 -0.48 -15.84 -11.63
C LEU A 40 -1.74 -16.68 -11.37
N TYR A 41 -2.03 -17.01 -10.11
CA TYR A 41 -3.17 -17.81 -9.72
C TYR A 41 -3.99 -17.02 -8.70
N ASP A 42 -5.28 -16.82 -8.96
CA ASP A 42 -6.24 -16.01 -8.15
C ASP A 42 -6.52 -16.63 -6.76
N TYR A 43 -5.48 -16.79 -5.94
CA TYR A 43 -5.61 -17.18 -4.55
C TYR A 43 -5.99 -15.95 -3.73
N SER A 44 -7.29 -15.82 -3.46
CA SER A 44 -7.88 -14.79 -2.62
C SER A 44 -7.21 -14.75 -1.23
N TRP A 45 -6.68 -13.58 -0.88
CA TRP A 45 -6.15 -13.15 0.42
C TRP A 45 -5.53 -14.21 1.33
N SER A 46 -4.22 -14.44 1.20
CA SER A 46 -3.42 -14.90 2.34
C SER A 46 -2.87 -13.69 3.11
N ARG A 47 -3.02 -13.67 4.44
CA ARG A 47 -2.41 -12.66 5.30
C ARG A 47 -0.98 -13.11 5.63
N MET A 48 0.03 -12.32 5.25
CA MET A 48 1.41 -12.57 5.68
C MET A 48 1.57 -12.17 7.15
N ILE A 49 2.20 -13.05 7.93
CA ILE A 49 2.64 -12.74 9.28
C ILE A 49 4.08 -12.25 9.17
N TYR A 50 4.34 -11.01 9.58
CA TYR A 50 5.68 -10.43 9.65
C TYR A 50 6.13 -10.31 11.10
N THR A 51 7.42 -10.46 11.34
CA THR A 51 8.02 -10.16 12.64
C THR A 51 8.07 -8.65 12.88
N SER A 52 8.15 -8.23 14.14
CA SER A 52 8.31 -6.82 14.51
C SER A 52 9.58 -6.21 13.90
N GLU A 53 10.67 -6.97 13.81
CA GLU A 53 11.92 -6.53 13.20
C GLU A 53 11.76 -6.21 11.70
N GLN A 54 11.05 -7.06 10.95
CA GLN A 54 10.80 -6.87 9.52
C GLN A 54 9.91 -5.64 9.26
N ILE A 55 8.88 -5.45 10.08
CA ILE A 55 7.98 -4.29 10.05
C ILE A 55 8.75 -2.99 10.34
N ASN A 56 9.57 -2.98 11.40
CA ASN A 56 10.38 -1.83 11.77
C ASN A 56 11.43 -1.49 10.70
N THR A 57 12.06 -2.50 10.10
CA THR A 57 13.04 -2.33 9.02
C THR A 57 12.41 -1.71 7.77
N ALA A 58 11.13 -2.01 7.51
CA ALA A 58 10.39 -1.42 6.41
C ALA A 58 9.94 0.02 6.70
N GLY A 59 10.03 0.51 7.95
CA GLY A 59 9.61 1.86 8.34
C GLY A 59 8.16 1.96 8.82
N LEU A 60 7.53 0.83 9.16
CA LEU A 60 6.18 0.73 9.71
C LEU A 60 6.22 0.73 11.25
N VAL A 61 6.56 1.86 11.85
CA VAL A 61 6.86 1.98 13.29
C VAL A 61 5.66 2.41 14.15
N GLY A 62 4.49 2.69 13.56
CA GLY A 62 3.32 3.22 14.28
C GLY A 62 1.98 2.49 14.03
N PRO A 63 1.03 2.52 14.99
CA PRO A 63 -0.35 2.03 14.81
C PRO A 63 -1.12 2.75 13.68
N SER A 64 -0.68 3.93 13.29
CA SER A 64 -1.23 4.69 12.15
C SER A 64 -0.80 4.13 10.79
N GLU A 65 0.10 3.14 10.76
CA GLU A 65 0.70 2.57 9.56
C GLU A 65 0.29 1.11 9.30
N ILE A 66 -0.62 0.54 10.12
CA ILE A 66 -1.14 -0.84 10.00
C ILE A 66 -2.66 -0.83 9.75
#